data_AF-A0A969BBM2-F1
#
_entry.id   AF-A0A969BBM2-F1
#
_cell.length_a   1.000
_cell.length_b   1.000
_cell.length_c   1.000
_cell.angle_alpha   90.00
_cell.angle_beta   90.00
_cell.angle_gamma   90.00
#
_symmetry.space_group_name_H-M   'P 1'
#
loop_
_entity.id
_entity.type
_entity.pdbx_description
1 polymer ?
#
loop_
_entity_poly.entity_id
_entity_poly.type
_entity_poly.pdbx_seq_one_letter_code
_entity_poly.pdbx_strand_id
1 'polypeptide(L)' 'MAHKAKGSGLGLSIVKSIAQAHGAHVKVNSKFGEGSEFILSFPVNN' A
#
# COMPACT_ATOMS: atom_id res chain seq x y z
N MET A 1 17.79 -14.88 19.12
CA MET A 1 16.33 -14.99 18.90
C MET A 1 15.85 -13.64 18.40
N ALA A 2 15.44 -13.52 17.13
CA ALA A 2 14.92 -12.26 16.61
C ALA A 2 13.51 -12.06 17.17
N HIS A 3 13.33 -11.08 18.06
CA HIS A 3 12.00 -10.62 18.44
C HIS A 3 11.31 -10.10 17.17
N LYS A 4 10.33 -10.85 16.65
CA LYS A 4 9.38 -10.33 15.67
C LYS A 4 8.60 -9.23 16.37
N ALA A 5 9.07 -7.99 16.29
CA ALA A 5 8.23 -6.84 16.65
C ALA A 5 6.98 -6.95 15.78
N LYS A 6 5.84 -7.23 16.41
CA LYS A 6 4.56 -7.30 15.71
C LYS A 6 4.32 -5.89 15.18
N GLY A 7 4.55 -5.69 13.89
CA GLY A 7 4.30 -4.41 13.25
C GLY A 7 2.87 -3.97 13.56
N SER A 8 2.67 -2.69 13.85
CA SER A 8 1.37 -2.13 14.23
C SER A 8 0.31 -2.20 13.12
N GLY A 9 0.67 -2.72 11.93
CA GLY A 9 -0.21 -2.74 10.75
C GLY A 9 -0.40 -1.37 10.09
N LEU A 10 0.26 -0.32 10.59
CA LEU A 10 0.05 1.07 10.15
C LEU A 10 0.64 1.40 8.77
N GLY A 11 1.51 0.54 8.24
CA GLY A 11 2.23 0.84 6.99
C GLY A 11 1.28 1.15 5.82
N LEU A 12 0.32 0.26 5.55
CA LEU A 12 -0.62 0.45 4.43
C LEU A 12 -1.64 1.56 4.68
N SER A 13 -2.03 1.83 5.94
CA SER A 13 -2.90 2.97 6.24
C SER A 13 -2.19 4.29 5.97
N ILE A 14 -0.91 4.41 6.35
CA ILE A 14 -0.09 5.58 6.05
C ILE A 14 0.06 5.76 4.53
N VAL A 15 0.40 4.69 3.81
CA VAL A 15 0.53 4.71 2.34
C VAL A 15 -0.77 5.18 1.70
N LYS A 16 -1.93 4.63 2.11
CA LYS A 16 -3.23 5.02 1.58
C LYS A 16 -3.53 6.50 1.81
N SER A 17 -3.30 7.01 3.03
CA SER A 17 -3.52 8.42 3.35
C SER A 17 -2.63 9.35 2.51
N ILE A 18 -1.36 9.02 2.36
CA ILE A 18 -0.42 9.81 1.53
C ILE A 18 -0.85 9.77 0.07
N ALA A 19 -1.15 8.59 -0.48
CA ALA A 19 -1.59 8.43 -1.87
C ALA A 19 -2.85 9.24 -2.16
N GLN A 20 -3.86 9.16 -1.28
CA GLN A 20 -5.10 9.93 -1.41
C GLN A 20 -4.87 11.44 -1.36
N ALA A 21 -3.97 11.92 -0.49
CA ALA A 21 -3.61 13.33 -0.42
C ALA A 21 -2.96 13.85 -1.72
N HIS A 22 -2.33 12.97 -2.51
CA HIS A 22 -1.77 13.28 -3.82
C HIS A 22 -2.73 12.97 -4.98
N GLY A 23 -4.01 12.72 -4.70
CA GLY A 23 -5.02 12.40 -5.71
C GLY A 23 -4.84 11.03 -6.37
N ALA A 24 -3.99 10.16 -5.81
CA ALA A 24 -3.71 8.86 -6.39
C ALA A 24 -4.82 7.85 -6.11
N HIS A 25 -5.04 6.96 -7.08
CA HIS A 25 -5.89 5.78 -6.91
C HIS A 25 -5.07 4.58 -6.43
N VAL A 26 -5.59 3.81 -5.47
CA VAL A 26 -4.91 2.64 -4.90
C VAL A 26 -5.68 1.38 -5.25
N LYS A 27 -5.01 0.41 -5.86
CA LYS A 27 -5.55 -0.92 -6.21
C LYS A 27 -4.67 -2.02 -5.62
N VAL A 28 -5.28 -3.14 -5.24
CA VAL A 28 -4.56 -4.35 -4.84
C VAL A 28 -5.02 -5.50 -5.72
N ASN A 29 -4.06 -6.17 -6.37
CA ASN A 29 -4.28 -7.46 -7.00
C ASN A 29 -3.65 -8.51 -6.09
N SER A 30 -4.43 -9.43 -5.53
CA SER A 30 -3.89 -10.49 -4.70
C SER A 30 -4.48 -11.82 -5.12
N LYS A 31 -3.62 -12.84 -5.18
CA LYS A 31 -4.03 -14.21 -5.45
C LYS A 31 -3.29 -15.13 -4.50
N PHE A 32 -4.05 -15.98 -3.81
CA PHE A 32 -3.50 -16.91 -2.84
C PHE A 32 -2.47 -17.82 -3.51
N GLY A 33 -1.30 -17.97 -2.88
CA GLY A 33 -0.18 -18.74 -3.43
C GLY A 33 0.67 -18.02 -4.48
N GLU A 34 0.24 -16.87 -5.00
CA GLU A 34 0.98 -16.08 -6.00
C GLU A 34 1.47 -14.74 -5.44
N GLY A 35 0.94 -14.32 -4.29
CA GLY A 35 1.33 -13.11 -3.60
C GLY A 35 0.37 -11.96 -3.84
N SER A 36 0.86 -10.75 -3.62
CA SER A 36 0.07 -9.52 -3.68
C SER A 36 0.85 -8.42 -4.38
N GLU A 37 0.17 -7.73 -5.28
CA GLU A 37 0.63 -6.56 -5.99
C GLU A 37 -0.18 -5.34 -5.55
N PHE A 38 0.51 -4.26 -5.21
CA PHE A 38 -0.08 -2.99 -4.77
C PHE A 38 0.26 -1.93 -5.81
N ILE A 39 -0.77 -1.34 -6.41
CA ILE A 39 -0.64 -0.40 -7.53
C ILE A 39 -1.14 0.97 -7.07
N LEU A 40 -0.32 2.00 -7.27
CA LEU A 40 -0.67 3.39 -7.06
C LEU A 40 -0.65 4.11 -8.40
N SER A 41 -1.77 4.71 -8.79
CA SER A 41 -1.91 5.47 -10.03
C SER A 41 -2.07 6.95 -9.70
N PHE A 42 -1.12 7.78 -10.10
CA PHE A 42 -1.15 9.23 -9.86
C PHE A 42 -1.69 9.97 -11.09
N PRO A 43 -2.43 11.07 -10.89
CA PRO A 43 -2.80 11.95 -11.99
C PRO A 43 -1.55 12.57 -12.62
N VAL A 44 -1.54 12.69 -13.94
CA VAL A 44 -0.52 13.46 -14.66
C VAL A 44 -1.08 14.86 -14.84
N ASN A 45 -0.54 15.82 -14.09
CA ASN A 45 -0.84 17.23 -14.32
C ASN A 45 0.10 17.76 -15.41
N ASN A 46 -0.45 18.51 -16.36
CA ASN A 46 0.29 19.12 -17.47
C ASN A 46 0.86 20.48 -17.09
#